data_AF-A0A838QH91-F1
#
_entry.id   AF-A0A838QH91-F1
#
_cell.length_a   1.000
_cell.length_b   1.000
_cell.length_c   1.000
_cell.angle_alpha   90.00
_cell.angle_beta   90.00
_cell.angle_gamma   90.00
#
_symmetry.space_group_name_H-M   'P 1'
#
loop_
_entity.id
_entity.type
_entity.pdbx_description
1 polymer ?
#
loop_
_entity_poly.entity_id
_entity_poly.type
_entity_poly.pdbx_seq_one_letter_code
_entity_poly.pdbx_strand_id
1 'polypeptide(L)'
;MLAPLSGIVVPLDQVPDPAFAQRLAGDGLALEPLDQHVVAPCDARVLHVHRAGHALTLSASGLEILIHVGLDTVKLNGKGFDPRVKAGDEVRAGDLMLTFDADYVATHARSLITPVLVTNMERVLAMQSRAPSLAGSGQTRRVTAGHDVLLDLRIRAGGPEPSTQSQGERVESAPIEIASGTGLHARPAATVAAAARRFTSEIRLLKGDREANARSVVSIMTLEVIGGDTVTVVARGADAGPAVAAIVQALGSGVA
;
A
#
# COMPACT_ATOMS: atom_id res chain seq x y z
N MET A 1 -10.72 -10.50 -7.76
CA MET A 1 -10.96 -9.04 -7.90
C MET A 1 -10.76 -8.63 -9.35
N LEU A 2 -11.55 -7.68 -9.82
CA LEU A 2 -11.52 -7.11 -11.17
C LEU A 2 -10.38 -6.09 -11.33
N ALA A 3 -10.04 -5.75 -12.56
CA ALA A 3 -9.11 -4.67 -12.85
C ALA A 3 -9.71 -3.33 -12.40
N PRO A 4 -9.00 -2.53 -11.56
CA PRO A 4 -9.51 -1.24 -11.10
C PRO A 4 -9.33 -0.12 -12.13
N LEU A 5 -8.60 -0.36 -13.23
CA LEU A 5 -8.44 0.59 -14.34
C LEU A 5 -8.14 -0.19 -15.62
N SER A 6 -8.45 0.40 -16.77
CA SER A 6 -8.13 -0.22 -18.05
C SER A 6 -6.66 0.03 -18.34
N GLY A 7 -5.93 -0.99 -18.77
CA GLY A 7 -4.49 -0.85 -18.86
C GLY A 7 -3.77 -2.07 -19.42
N ILE A 8 -2.46 -1.90 -19.61
CA ILE A 8 -1.55 -3.01 -19.89
C ILE A 8 -1.01 -3.56 -18.58
N VAL A 9 -1.10 -4.87 -18.40
CA VAL A 9 -0.63 -5.54 -17.18
C VAL A 9 0.90 -5.60 -17.17
N VAL A 10 1.46 -5.03 -16.10
CA VAL A 10 2.89 -4.95 -15.82
C VAL A 10 3.20 -5.86 -14.62
N PRO A 11 4.09 -6.87 -14.80
CA PRO A 11 4.61 -7.65 -13.68
C PRO A 11 5.25 -6.74 -12.63
N LEU A 12 5.04 -7.08 -11.36
CA LEU A 12 5.46 -6.17 -10.28
C LEU A 12 6.99 -5.96 -10.25
N ASP A 13 7.76 -6.99 -10.60
CA ASP A 13 9.23 -6.93 -10.72
C ASP A 13 9.75 -6.02 -11.85
N GLN A 14 8.88 -5.59 -12.77
CA GLN A 14 9.19 -4.62 -13.83
C GLN A 14 8.81 -3.18 -13.45
N VAL A 15 8.19 -2.97 -12.28
CA VAL A 15 7.86 -1.63 -11.79
C VAL A 15 9.15 -0.90 -11.38
N PRO A 16 9.42 0.32 -11.86
CA PRO A 16 10.66 1.04 -11.55
C PRO A 16 10.63 1.69 -10.14
N ASP A 17 10.23 0.95 -9.12
CA ASP A 17 10.30 1.34 -7.70
C ASP A 17 10.57 0.11 -6.84
N PRO A 18 11.66 0.08 -6.05
CA PRO A 18 11.99 -1.06 -5.18
C PRO A 18 10.89 -1.43 -4.18
N ALA A 19 10.11 -0.47 -3.69
CA ALA A 19 9.02 -0.76 -2.74
C ALA A 19 7.98 -1.74 -3.32
N PHE A 20 7.76 -1.64 -4.63
CA PHE A 20 6.83 -2.46 -5.37
C PHE A 20 7.54 -3.66 -6.00
N ALA A 21 8.64 -3.46 -6.74
CA ALA A 21 9.36 -4.53 -7.43
C ALA A 21 9.84 -5.66 -6.51
N GLN A 22 10.20 -5.32 -5.27
CA GLN A 22 10.64 -6.27 -4.26
C GLN A 22 9.51 -6.75 -3.33
N ARG A 23 8.24 -6.39 -3.63
CA ARG A 23 7.04 -6.76 -2.85
C ARG A 23 7.06 -6.31 -1.39
N LEU A 24 7.84 -5.27 -1.08
CA LEU A 24 7.93 -4.74 0.29
C LEU A 24 6.59 -4.12 0.73
N ALA A 25 5.89 -3.45 -0.20
CA ALA A 25 4.60 -2.84 0.04
C ALA A 25 3.43 -3.85 0.11
N GLY A 26 3.59 -5.01 -0.51
CA GLY A 26 2.54 -5.99 -0.78
C GLY A 26 2.82 -6.76 -2.07
N ASP A 27 1.96 -7.72 -2.40
CA ASP A 27 2.05 -8.48 -3.66
C ASP A 27 0.82 -8.24 -4.54
N GLY A 28 0.99 -8.43 -5.84
CA GLY A 28 -0.05 -8.15 -6.82
C GLY A 28 0.53 -7.88 -8.21
N LEU A 29 -0.07 -6.92 -8.90
CA LEU A 29 0.29 -6.52 -10.26
C LEU A 29 0.34 -5.00 -10.36
N ALA A 30 0.91 -4.49 -11.43
CA ALA A 30 0.76 -3.10 -11.82
C ALA A 30 0.07 -2.99 -13.18
N LEU A 31 -0.49 -1.81 -13.44
CA LEU A 31 -1.17 -1.48 -14.68
C LEU A 31 -0.56 -0.21 -15.26
N GLU A 32 -0.20 -0.23 -16.55
CA GLU A 32 0.03 0.98 -17.33
C GLU A 32 -1.33 1.47 -17.83
N PRO A 33 -1.86 2.60 -17.31
CA PRO A 33 -3.23 3.01 -17.59
C PRO A 33 -3.45 3.37 -19.07
N LEU A 34 -4.61 2.98 -19.59
CA LEU A 34 -5.13 3.38 -20.91
C LEU A 34 -6.36 4.29 -20.78
N ASP A 35 -6.86 4.49 -19.56
CA ASP A 35 -7.91 5.43 -19.21
C ASP A 35 -7.54 6.23 -17.94
N GLN A 36 -8.44 7.15 -17.56
CA GLN A 36 -8.25 8.16 -16.52
C GLN A 36 -9.13 7.91 -15.29
N HIS A 37 -9.65 6.69 -15.15
CA HIS A 37 -10.65 6.35 -14.14
C HIS A 37 -10.18 5.13 -13.34
N VAL A 38 -10.26 5.24 -12.03
CA VAL A 38 -10.07 4.11 -11.10
C VAL A 38 -11.42 3.73 -10.53
N VAL A 39 -11.82 2.49 -10.75
CA VAL A 39 -13.05 1.90 -10.25
C VAL A 39 -12.78 0.86 -9.17
N ALA A 40 -13.77 0.59 -8.32
CA ALA A 40 -13.68 -0.42 -7.29
C ALA A 40 -13.49 -1.82 -7.91
N PRO A 41 -12.45 -2.57 -7.52
CA PRO A 41 -12.16 -3.88 -8.11
C PRO A 41 -13.04 -5.01 -7.55
N CYS A 42 -13.77 -4.74 -6.47
CA CYS A 42 -14.74 -5.62 -5.84
C CYS A 42 -15.60 -4.79 -4.87
N ASP A 43 -16.65 -5.40 -4.33
CA ASP A 43 -17.37 -4.82 -3.19
C ASP A 43 -16.40 -4.65 -2.02
N ALA A 44 -16.33 -3.44 -1.48
CA ALA A 44 -15.34 -3.08 -0.49
C ALA A 44 -15.76 -1.87 0.34
N ARG A 45 -15.06 -1.66 1.45
CA ARG A 45 -15.10 -0.40 2.20
C ARG A 45 -13.81 0.38 1.98
N VAL A 46 -13.92 1.67 1.68
CA VAL A 46 -12.76 2.56 1.56
C VAL A 46 -12.18 2.79 2.95
N LEU A 47 -10.96 2.29 3.20
CA LEU A 47 -10.24 2.50 4.47
C LEU A 47 -9.55 3.86 4.49
N HIS A 48 -8.93 4.24 3.37
CA HIS A 48 -8.17 5.47 3.29
C HIS A 48 -8.11 6.01 1.87
N VAL A 49 -8.11 7.33 1.77
CA VAL A 49 -7.76 8.08 0.56
C VAL A 49 -6.57 8.96 0.96
N HIS A 50 -5.44 8.78 0.28
CA HIS A 50 -4.24 9.55 0.59
C HIS A 50 -4.52 11.04 0.40
N ARG A 51 -3.95 11.91 1.25
CA ARG A 51 -4.18 13.37 1.24
C ARG A 51 -3.98 14.04 -0.14
N ALA A 52 -3.07 13.50 -0.94
CA ALA A 52 -2.77 13.96 -2.30
C ALA A 52 -3.64 13.28 -3.38
N GLY A 53 -4.69 12.55 -3.01
CA GLY A 53 -5.69 11.95 -3.89
C GLY A 53 -5.25 10.76 -4.74
N HIS A 54 -3.96 10.50 -4.90
CA HIS A 54 -3.43 9.51 -5.85
C HIS A 54 -3.55 8.04 -5.42
N ALA A 55 -3.79 7.76 -4.13
CA ALA A 55 -3.79 6.39 -3.62
C ALA A 55 -5.01 6.10 -2.74
N LEU A 56 -5.55 4.90 -2.91
CA LEU A 56 -6.75 4.39 -2.24
C LEU A 56 -6.41 3.08 -1.55
N THR A 57 -6.91 2.89 -0.32
CA THR A 57 -6.88 1.59 0.34
C THR A 57 -8.29 1.12 0.64
N LEU A 58 -8.57 -0.14 0.28
CA LEU A 58 -9.88 -0.77 0.41
C LEU A 58 -9.80 -1.99 1.34
N SER A 59 -10.88 -2.25 2.08
CA SER A 59 -11.08 -3.49 2.82
C SER A 59 -12.11 -4.35 2.10
N ALA A 60 -11.74 -5.57 1.75
CA ALA A 60 -12.63 -6.53 1.12
C ALA A 60 -12.36 -7.94 1.67
N SER A 61 -13.35 -8.56 2.31
CA SER A 61 -13.23 -9.92 2.87
C SER A 61 -12.02 -10.12 3.80
N GLY A 62 -11.64 -9.08 4.55
CA GLY A 62 -10.47 -9.10 5.45
C GLY A 62 -9.12 -8.91 4.76
N LEU A 63 -9.09 -8.67 3.45
CA LEU A 63 -7.92 -8.19 2.73
C LEU A 63 -7.87 -6.66 2.73
N GLU A 64 -6.66 -6.13 2.73
CA GLU A 64 -6.35 -4.73 2.46
C GLU A 64 -5.79 -4.62 1.05
N ILE A 65 -6.47 -3.85 0.20
CA ILE A 65 -6.11 -3.65 -1.20
C ILE A 65 -5.64 -2.21 -1.38
N LEU A 66 -4.40 -2.01 -1.83
CA LEU A 66 -3.83 -0.71 -2.18
C LEU A 66 -3.86 -0.51 -3.71
N ILE A 67 -4.45 0.60 -4.15
CA ILE A 67 -4.34 1.10 -5.53
C ILE A 67 -3.58 2.41 -5.48
N HIS A 68 -2.43 2.48 -6.13
CA HIS A 68 -1.52 3.63 -6.06
C HIS A 68 -1.26 4.19 -7.47
N VAL A 69 -1.93 5.29 -7.84
CA VAL A 69 -1.80 5.84 -9.21
C VAL A 69 -0.44 6.52 -9.39
N GLY A 70 0.32 6.00 -10.35
CA GLY A 70 1.67 6.46 -10.70
C GLY A 70 2.73 6.24 -9.61
N LEU A 71 3.97 6.63 -9.91
CA LEU A 71 5.11 6.53 -9.00
C LEU A 71 5.63 7.92 -8.59
N ASP A 72 6.03 8.06 -7.33
CA ASP A 72 6.42 9.35 -6.72
C ASP A 72 5.33 10.45 -6.81
N THR A 73 4.07 10.09 -7.05
CA THR A 73 2.94 11.02 -7.23
C THR A 73 2.55 11.80 -5.99
N VAL A 74 3.04 11.41 -4.81
CA VAL A 74 2.98 12.22 -3.59
C VAL A 74 3.58 13.62 -3.79
N LYS A 75 4.62 13.75 -4.62
CA LYS A 75 5.28 15.04 -4.92
C LYS A 75 4.40 16.02 -5.70
N LEU A 76 3.32 15.52 -6.33
CA LEU A 76 2.37 16.35 -7.09
C LEU A 76 1.40 17.12 -6.19
N ASN A 77 1.36 16.84 -4.89
CA ASN A 77 0.56 17.57 -3.89
C ASN A 77 -0.92 17.71 -4.30
N GLY A 78 -1.52 16.65 -4.84
CA GLY A 78 -2.93 16.61 -5.24
C GLY A 78 -3.21 17.11 -6.66
N LYS A 79 -2.24 17.71 -7.34
CA LYS A 79 -2.44 18.15 -8.74
C LYS A 79 -2.60 16.95 -9.67
N GLY A 80 -3.67 16.97 -10.46
CA GLY A 80 -4.00 15.90 -11.40
C GLY A 80 -4.82 14.75 -10.81
N PHE A 81 -5.34 14.86 -9.59
CA PHE A 81 -6.18 13.83 -8.95
C PHE A 81 -7.49 14.41 -8.42
N ASP A 82 -8.60 13.75 -8.69
CA ASP A 82 -9.95 14.07 -8.18
C ASP A 82 -10.60 12.80 -7.58
N PRO A 83 -10.40 12.55 -6.27
CA PRO A 83 -11.04 11.44 -5.58
C PRO A 83 -12.56 11.64 -5.51
N ARG A 84 -13.30 10.57 -5.84
CA ARG A 84 -14.77 10.55 -5.87
C ARG A 84 -15.39 9.88 -4.66
N VAL A 85 -14.54 9.34 -3.78
CA VAL A 85 -14.89 8.67 -2.52
C VAL A 85 -14.05 9.22 -1.38
N LYS A 86 -14.48 8.94 -0.15
CA LYS A 86 -13.75 9.24 1.08
C LYS A 86 -13.64 8.01 1.98
N ALA A 87 -12.76 8.09 2.97
CA ALA A 87 -12.65 7.04 3.98
C ALA A 87 -13.99 6.79 4.67
N GLY A 88 -14.35 5.53 4.83
CA GLY A 88 -15.60 5.08 5.41
C GLY A 88 -16.69 4.70 4.40
N ASP A 89 -16.61 5.16 3.15
CA ASP A 89 -17.59 4.85 2.11
C ASP A 89 -17.59 3.35 1.78
N GLU A 90 -18.77 2.81 1.46
CA GLU A 90 -18.92 1.48 0.85
C GLU A 90 -19.04 1.64 -0.68
N VAL A 91 -18.32 0.78 -1.41
CA VAL A 91 -18.30 0.76 -2.87
C VAL A 91 -18.61 -0.64 -3.37
N ARG A 92 -19.27 -0.71 -4.52
CA ARG A 92 -19.52 -1.95 -5.26
C ARG A 92 -18.54 -2.08 -6.42
N ALA A 93 -18.29 -3.30 -6.86
CA ALA A 93 -17.45 -3.55 -8.03
C ALA A 93 -17.87 -2.67 -9.23
N GLY A 94 -16.93 -1.90 -9.78
CA GLY A 94 -17.17 -0.97 -10.89
C GLY A 94 -17.52 0.47 -10.49
N ASP A 95 -17.79 0.76 -9.22
CA ASP A 95 -18.06 2.14 -8.77
C ASP A 95 -16.82 3.03 -8.96
N LEU A 96 -17.01 4.24 -9.48
CA LEU A 96 -15.94 5.21 -9.70
C LEU A 96 -15.38 5.73 -8.37
N MET A 97 -14.08 5.56 -8.15
CA MET A 97 -13.40 5.98 -6.92
C MET A 97 -12.46 7.17 -7.10
N LEU A 98 -11.79 7.28 -8.24
CA LEU A 98 -10.83 8.33 -8.52
C LEU A 98 -10.77 8.62 -10.02
N THR A 99 -10.73 9.90 -10.36
CA THR A 99 -10.34 10.37 -11.71
C THR A 99 -8.99 11.07 -11.64
N PHE A 100 -8.17 10.93 -12.67
CA PHE A 100 -6.86 11.58 -12.72
C PHE A 100 -6.53 12.08 -14.11
N ASP A 101 -5.72 13.13 -14.19
CA ASP A 101 -5.20 13.67 -15.45
C ASP A 101 -3.97 12.85 -15.86
N ALA A 102 -4.17 11.91 -16.80
CA ALA A 102 -3.10 11.00 -17.21
C ALA A 102 -1.93 11.74 -17.85
N ASP A 103 -2.19 12.78 -18.65
CA ASP A 103 -1.15 13.55 -19.33
C ASP A 103 -0.31 14.34 -18.31
N TYR A 104 -0.98 14.99 -17.34
CA TYR A 104 -0.29 15.70 -16.28
C TYR A 104 0.56 14.75 -15.43
N VAL A 105 0.00 13.62 -15.00
CA VAL A 105 0.74 12.65 -14.17
C VAL A 105 1.90 12.04 -14.95
N ALA A 106 1.71 11.66 -16.21
CA ALA A 106 2.78 11.08 -17.05
C ALA A 106 3.94 12.04 -17.28
N THR A 107 3.69 13.36 -17.29
CA THR A 107 4.71 14.39 -17.56
C THR A 107 5.36 14.97 -16.30
N HIS A 108 4.75 14.80 -15.12
CA HIS A 108 5.24 15.39 -13.87
C HIS A 108 5.61 14.36 -12.79
N ALA A 109 5.14 13.11 -12.92
CA ALA A 109 5.52 12.02 -12.05
C ALA A 109 6.66 11.19 -12.67
N ARG A 110 7.21 10.25 -11.89
CA ARG A 110 8.25 9.34 -12.39
C ARG A 110 7.70 8.36 -13.43
N SER A 111 6.45 7.94 -13.26
CA SER A 111 5.77 6.98 -14.13
C SER A 111 4.27 7.01 -13.84
N LEU A 112 3.44 6.67 -14.84
CA LEU A 112 2.00 6.47 -14.70
C LEU A 112 1.64 5.03 -14.26
N ILE A 113 2.62 4.11 -14.26
CA ILE A 113 2.43 2.73 -13.79
C ILE A 113 1.79 2.75 -12.41
N THR A 114 0.67 2.04 -12.29
CA THR A 114 -0.22 2.05 -11.14
C THR A 114 -0.23 0.67 -10.46
N PRO A 115 0.48 0.50 -9.34
CA PRO A 115 0.41 -0.72 -8.55
C PRO A 115 -0.98 -0.98 -7.95
N VAL A 116 -1.39 -2.25 -7.99
CA VAL A 116 -2.62 -2.81 -7.40
C VAL A 116 -2.22 -4.01 -6.55
N LEU A 117 -2.22 -3.83 -5.24
CA LEU A 117 -1.56 -4.75 -4.30
C LEU A 117 -2.49 -5.21 -3.19
N VAL A 118 -2.24 -6.41 -2.68
CA VAL A 118 -2.71 -6.85 -1.37
C VAL A 118 -1.59 -6.63 -0.36
N THR A 119 -1.85 -5.87 0.70
CA THR A 119 -0.80 -5.41 1.64
C THR A 119 -0.63 -6.35 2.84
N ASN A 120 -1.65 -7.15 3.16
CA ASN A 120 -1.71 -8.10 4.27
C ASN A 120 -1.64 -9.57 3.80
N MET A 121 -0.54 -9.92 3.12
CA MET A 121 -0.34 -11.20 2.44
C MET A 121 -0.41 -12.45 3.34
N GLU A 122 -0.25 -12.32 4.65
CA GLU A 122 -0.42 -13.41 5.61
C GLU A 122 -1.85 -13.99 5.65
N ARG A 123 -2.83 -13.25 5.10
CA ARG A 123 -4.22 -13.67 4.91
C ARG A 123 -4.44 -14.44 3.60
N VAL A 124 -3.50 -14.38 2.66
CA VAL A 124 -3.62 -14.97 1.32
C VAL A 124 -3.02 -16.38 1.32
N LEU A 125 -3.82 -17.38 0.95
CA LEU A 125 -3.39 -18.77 0.75
C LEU A 125 -2.82 -19.01 -0.66
N ALA A 126 -3.41 -18.36 -1.67
CA ALA A 126 -2.92 -18.41 -3.04
C ALA A 126 -3.34 -17.14 -3.78
N MET A 127 -2.47 -16.65 -4.66
CA MET A 127 -2.72 -15.52 -5.55
C MET A 127 -2.36 -15.95 -6.97
N GLN A 128 -3.29 -15.76 -7.92
CA GLN A 128 -3.07 -16.07 -9.33
C GLN A 128 -3.47 -14.88 -10.19
N SER A 129 -2.56 -14.44 -11.06
CA SER A 129 -2.92 -13.52 -12.13
C SER A 129 -3.85 -14.22 -13.12
N ARG A 130 -4.97 -13.57 -13.44
CA ARG A 130 -5.87 -14.00 -14.53
C ARG A 130 -5.69 -13.15 -15.79
N ALA A 131 -4.77 -12.19 -15.75
CA ALA A 131 -4.40 -11.41 -16.90
C ALA A 131 -3.79 -12.30 -18.01
N PRO A 132 -3.99 -11.96 -19.30
CA PRO A 132 -3.43 -12.71 -20.41
C PRO A 132 -1.90 -12.86 -20.28
N SER A 133 -1.42 -14.10 -20.42
CA SER A 133 0.02 -14.41 -20.47
C SER A 133 0.56 -14.27 -21.89
N LEU A 134 1.80 -13.80 -22.04
CA LEU A 134 2.52 -13.68 -23.33
C LEU A 134 2.88 -15.04 -23.96
N ALA A 135 2.63 -16.16 -23.28
CA ALA A 135 2.99 -17.47 -23.80
C ALA A 135 2.06 -17.90 -24.96
N GLY A 136 2.45 -17.55 -26.19
CA GLY A 136 2.09 -18.30 -27.39
C GLY A 136 0.96 -17.78 -28.27
N SER A 137 0.35 -16.64 -27.98
CA SER A 137 -0.60 -15.99 -28.91
C SER A 137 -0.39 -14.49 -28.86
N GLY A 138 -0.43 -13.79 -29.98
CA GLY A 138 -0.23 -12.33 -30.08
C GLY A 138 -1.32 -11.49 -29.40
N GLN A 139 -1.84 -11.92 -28.25
CA GLN A 139 -2.79 -11.20 -27.42
C GLN A 139 -2.06 -10.19 -26.53
N THR A 140 -2.48 -8.94 -26.64
CA THR A 140 -2.04 -7.84 -25.79
C THR A 140 -2.41 -8.14 -24.32
N ARG A 141 -1.50 -7.86 -23.37
CA ARG A 141 -1.73 -7.94 -21.91
C ARG A 141 -2.74 -6.89 -21.39
N ARG A 142 -3.79 -6.60 -22.15
CA ARG A 142 -4.74 -5.54 -21.86
C ARG A 142 -5.88 -6.08 -20.98
N VAL A 143 -6.30 -5.28 -20.02
CA VAL A 143 -7.49 -5.48 -19.20
C VAL A 143 -8.40 -4.25 -19.29
N THR A 144 -9.68 -4.46 -19.05
CA THR A 144 -10.73 -3.44 -19.02
C THR A 144 -11.24 -3.27 -17.59
N ALA A 145 -11.27 -2.02 -17.12
CA ALA A 145 -11.74 -1.65 -15.79
C ALA A 145 -13.12 -2.24 -15.49
N GLY A 146 -13.30 -2.80 -14.29
CA GLY A 146 -14.61 -3.30 -13.82
C GLY A 146 -15.18 -4.50 -14.58
N HIS A 147 -14.44 -5.07 -15.53
CA HIS A 147 -14.90 -6.22 -16.34
C HIS A 147 -13.94 -7.41 -16.26
N ASP A 148 -12.67 -7.18 -16.56
CA ASP A 148 -11.69 -8.28 -16.61
C ASP A 148 -11.20 -8.63 -15.20
N VAL A 149 -11.03 -9.92 -14.94
CA VAL A 149 -10.45 -10.40 -13.67
C VAL A 149 -8.94 -10.17 -13.70
N LEU A 150 -8.44 -9.38 -12.74
CA LEU A 150 -7.01 -9.11 -12.60
C LEU A 150 -6.33 -10.20 -11.75
N LEU A 151 -6.86 -10.43 -10.56
CA LEU A 151 -6.33 -11.38 -9.58
C LEU A 151 -7.42 -12.30 -9.05
N ASP A 152 -7.13 -13.59 -9.01
CA ASP A 152 -7.87 -14.60 -8.25
C ASP A 152 -7.12 -14.89 -6.95
N LEU A 153 -7.85 -14.83 -5.83
CA LEU A 153 -7.30 -14.86 -4.48
C LEU A 153 -8.03 -15.92 -3.66
N ARG A 154 -7.27 -16.88 -3.14
CA ARG A 154 -7.74 -17.74 -2.06
C ARG A 154 -7.26 -17.16 -0.74
N ILE A 155 -8.20 -16.90 0.16
CA ILE A 155 -7.91 -16.30 1.47
C ILE A 155 -8.17 -17.30 2.59
N ARG A 156 -7.47 -17.14 3.71
CA ARG A 156 -7.77 -17.86 4.94
C ARG A 156 -9.15 -17.42 5.43
N ALA A 157 -10.03 -18.39 5.72
CA ALA A 157 -11.29 -18.12 6.39
C ALA A 157 -11.02 -17.43 7.73
N GLY A 158 -11.89 -16.47 8.09
CA GLY A 158 -11.66 -15.57 9.22
C GLY A 158 -11.34 -16.30 10.53
N GLY A 159 -10.14 -16.04 11.05
CA GLY A 159 -9.82 -16.09 12.47
C GLY A 159 -9.58 -14.66 12.95
N PRO A 160 -9.66 -14.39 14.26
CA PRO A 160 -9.30 -13.09 14.79
C PRO A 160 -7.92 -12.70 14.27
N GLU A 161 -7.70 -11.40 14.00
CA GLU A 161 -6.33 -10.88 13.98
C GLU A 161 -5.67 -11.40 15.25
N PRO A 162 -4.46 -11.98 15.18
CA PRO A 162 -3.78 -12.43 16.39
C PRO A 162 -3.71 -11.22 17.31
N SER A 163 -4.54 -11.22 18.35
CA SER A 163 -4.44 -10.29 19.45
C SER A 163 -3.13 -10.67 20.13
N THR A 164 -2.07 -9.96 19.78
CA THR A 164 -0.82 -10.02 20.52
C THR A 164 -1.07 -9.33 21.85
N GLN A 165 -1.83 -9.96 22.75
CA GLN A 165 -1.65 -9.72 24.17
C GLN A 165 -0.26 -10.26 24.53
N SER A 166 0.76 -9.47 24.19
CA SER A 166 2.14 -9.76 24.50
C SER A 166 2.36 -9.36 25.96
N GLN A 167 2.20 -10.33 26.87
CA GLN A 167 2.91 -10.27 28.13
C GLN A 167 4.40 -10.33 27.79
N GLY A 168 5.11 -9.23 28.02
CA GLY A 168 6.51 -9.11 27.62
C GLY A 168 7.07 -7.73 27.94
N GLU A 169 8.39 -7.64 27.90
CA GLU A 169 9.11 -6.38 28.09
C GLU A 169 8.67 -5.36 27.02
N ARG A 170 8.33 -4.16 27.48
CA ARG A 170 8.00 -3.03 26.61
C ARG A 170 9.23 -2.18 26.44
N VAL A 171 9.68 -2.03 25.20
CA VAL A 171 10.78 -1.13 24.84
C VAL A 171 10.23 0.02 24.00
N GLU A 172 10.71 1.22 24.27
CA GLU A 172 10.28 2.45 23.62
C GLU A 172 11.53 3.25 23.17
N SER A 173 11.49 3.80 21.96
CA SER A 173 12.56 4.66 21.46
C SER A 173 12.45 6.08 22.02
N ALA A 174 13.51 6.87 21.91
CA ALA A 174 13.36 8.32 21.92
C ALA A 174 12.50 8.77 20.72
N PRO A 175 11.86 9.95 20.78
CA PRO A 175 11.18 10.53 19.62
C PRO A 175 12.17 10.73 18.46
N ILE A 176 11.76 10.33 17.26
CA ILE A 176 12.58 10.37 16.05
C ILE A 176 11.97 11.37 15.09
N GLU A 177 12.72 12.39 14.70
CA GLU A 177 12.27 13.34 13.67
C GLU A 177 12.36 12.69 12.27
N ILE A 178 11.28 12.76 11.51
CA ILE A 178 11.24 12.28 10.13
C ILE A 178 11.74 13.39 9.21
N ALA A 179 13.03 13.34 8.87
CA ALA A 179 13.65 14.36 8.03
C ALA A 179 13.21 14.30 6.54
N SER A 180 12.54 13.23 6.10
CA SER A 180 12.07 13.12 4.71
C SER A 180 10.93 14.11 4.45
N GLY A 181 11.10 14.99 3.47
CA GLY A 181 10.08 15.96 3.08
C GLY A 181 8.75 15.34 2.61
N THR A 182 8.76 14.07 2.16
CA THR A 182 7.55 13.34 1.76
C THR A 182 6.93 12.51 2.88
N GLY A 183 7.59 12.39 4.03
CA GLY A 183 7.09 11.64 5.19
C GLY A 183 7.08 10.11 5.00
N LEU A 184 6.25 9.40 5.77
CA LEU A 184 6.14 7.92 5.71
C LEU A 184 5.12 7.46 4.64
N HIS A 185 5.37 7.82 3.38
CA HIS A 185 4.62 7.31 2.22
C HIS A 185 5.00 5.85 1.88
N ALA A 186 4.46 5.31 0.78
CA ALA A 186 4.57 3.90 0.41
C ALA A 186 5.99 3.30 0.54
N ARG A 187 7.05 3.98 0.06
CA ARG A 187 8.43 3.45 0.08
C ARG A 187 9.02 3.37 1.50
N PRO A 188 9.15 4.47 2.27
CA PRO A 188 9.65 4.38 3.64
C PRO A 188 8.74 3.54 4.55
N ALA A 189 7.41 3.58 4.35
CA ALA A 189 6.48 2.70 5.06
C ALA A 189 6.73 1.21 4.76
N ALA A 190 7.00 0.86 3.49
CA ALA A 190 7.33 -0.50 3.09
C ALA A 190 8.66 -0.98 3.70
N THR A 191 9.67 -0.12 3.77
CA THR A 191 10.94 -0.44 4.44
C THR A 191 10.73 -0.73 5.93
N VAL A 192 9.96 0.11 6.62
CA VAL A 192 9.62 -0.10 8.03
C VAL A 192 8.83 -1.39 8.22
N ALA A 193 7.81 -1.64 7.38
CA ALA A 193 7.01 -2.86 7.45
C ALA A 193 7.82 -4.12 7.20
N ALA A 194 8.70 -4.11 6.20
CA ALA A 194 9.60 -5.21 5.92
C ALA A 194 10.54 -5.48 7.11
N ALA A 195 11.06 -4.44 7.75
CA ALA A 195 11.87 -4.58 8.96
C ALA A 195 11.06 -5.16 10.12
N ALA A 196 9.84 -4.65 10.37
CA ALA A 196 8.97 -5.09 11.47
C ALA A 196 8.54 -6.55 11.36
N ARG A 197 8.31 -7.03 10.13
CA ARG A 197 7.91 -8.43 9.86
C ARG A 197 8.98 -9.46 10.21
N ARG A 198 10.23 -9.06 10.45
CA ARG A 198 11.34 -9.94 10.86
C ARG A 198 11.28 -10.34 12.34
N PHE A 199 10.46 -9.66 13.13
CA PHE A 199 10.37 -9.84 14.57
C PHE A 199 9.04 -10.51 14.95
N THR A 200 8.97 -11.03 16.17
CA THR A 200 7.76 -11.61 16.76
C THR A 200 7.03 -10.63 17.67
N SER A 201 7.73 -9.64 18.24
CA SER A 201 7.15 -8.59 19.08
C SER A 201 6.04 -7.83 18.37
N GLU A 202 5.03 -7.40 19.11
CA GLU A 202 4.14 -6.37 18.62
C GLU A 202 4.93 -5.07 18.47
N ILE A 203 4.80 -4.38 17.33
CA ILE A 203 5.53 -3.14 17.06
C ILE A 203 4.54 -2.08 16.59
N ARG A 204 4.51 -0.95 17.28
CA ARG A 204 3.67 0.21 16.98
C ARG A 204 4.54 1.43 16.67
N LEU A 205 4.12 2.22 15.71
CA LEU A 205 4.60 3.59 15.50
C LEU A 205 3.60 4.56 16.12
N LEU A 206 4.06 5.53 16.88
CA LEU A 206 3.23 6.53 17.54
C LEU A 206 3.55 7.93 17.01
N LYS A 207 2.51 8.69 16.65
CA LYS A 207 2.58 10.12 16.33
C LYS A 207 1.54 10.84 17.19
N GLY A 208 1.99 11.43 18.30
CA GLY A 208 1.10 11.93 19.34
C GLY A 208 0.19 10.81 19.84
N ASP A 209 -1.11 11.02 19.71
CA ASP A 209 -2.19 10.15 20.17
C ASP A 209 -2.50 9.01 19.18
N ARG A 210 -1.97 9.10 17.95
CA ARG A 210 -2.22 8.14 16.88
C ARG A 210 -1.18 7.05 16.91
N GLU A 211 -1.60 5.84 16.62
CA GLU A 211 -0.73 4.67 16.54
C GLU A 211 -1.01 3.83 15.30
N ALA A 212 0.02 3.14 14.81
CA ALA A 212 -0.08 2.21 13.70
C ALA A 212 0.70 0.94 13.94
N ASN A 213 0.17 -0.17 13.44
CA ASN A 213 0.89 -1.42 13.35
C ASN A 213 2.06 -1.26 12.37
N ALA A 214 3.28 -1.37 12.88
CA ALA A 214 4.49 -1.20 12.07
C ALA A 214 4.66 -2.28 11.00
N ARG A 215 3.89 -3.39 11.02
CA ARG A 215 3.91 -4.42 9.96
C ARG A 215 2.98 -4.11 8.79
N SER A 216 2.05 -3.18 8.95
CA SER A 216 1.10 -2.79 7.91
C SER A 216 1.54 -1.48 7.28
N VAL A 217 1.91 -1.55 6.00
CA VAL A 217 2.27 -0.38 5.19
C VAL A 217 1.12 0.63 5.15
N VAL A 218 -0.11 0.12 5.02
CA VAL A 218 -1.34 0.93 5.07
C VAL A 218 -1.44 1.63 6.42
N SER A 219 -1.34 0.90 7.54
CA SER A 219 -1.45 1.51 8.87
C SER A 219 -0.40 2.61 9.08
N ILE A 220 0.83 2.40 8.60
CA ILE A 220 1.89 3.41 8.70
C ILE A 220 1.53 4.65 7.86
N MET A 221 1.07 4.46 6.62
CA MET A 221 0.70 5.57 5.74
C MET A 221 -0.49 6.37 6.31
N THR A 222 -1.44 5.70 6.95
CA THR A 222 -2.59 6.33 7.60
C THR A 222 -2.25 7.04 8.90
N LEU A 223 -1.01 7.00 9.41
CA LEU A 223 -0.55 7.93 10.45
C LEU A 223 -0.37 9.36 9.93
N GLU A 224 -0.29 9.53 8.61
CA GLU A 224 -0.10 10.82 7.96
C GLU A 224 1.13 11.57 8.49
N VAL A 225 2.22 10.83 8.70
CA VAL A 225 3.52 11.39 9.09
C VAL A 225 4.10 12.14 7.89
N ILE A 226 4.38 13.43 8.07
CA ILE A 226 5.02 14.32 7.10
C ILE A 226 6.43 14.71 7.58
N GLY A 227 7.21 15.36 6.72
CA GLY A 227 8.54 15.84 7.10
C GLY A 227 8.51 16.80 8.29
N GLY A 228 9.41 16.60 9.25
CA GLY A 228 9.50 17.34 10.50
C GLY A 228 8.62 16.80 11.64
N ASP A 229 7.73 15.85 11.37
CA ASP A 229 7.01 15.17 12.45
C ASP A 229 7.94 14.27 13.27
N THR A 230 7.59 14.08 14.54
CA THR A 230 8.26 13.10 15.40
C THR A 230 7.44 11.82 15.52
N VAL A 231 8.11 10.68 15.40
CA VAL A 231 7.53 9.35 15.60
C VAL A 231 8.28 8.62 16.71
N THR A 232 7.54 7.94 17.59
CA THR A 232 8.10 7.03 18.60
C THR A 232 7.83 5.58 18.19
N VAL A 233 8.82 4.71 18.35
CA VAL A 233 8.67 3.26 18.13
C VAL A 233 8.46 2.59 19.47
N VAL A 234 7.38 1.81 19.59
CA VAL A 234 7.09 0.98 20.77
C VAL A 234 7.04 -0.48 20.33
N ALA A 235 7.81 -1.34 20.99
CA ALA A 235 7.71 -2.78 20.82
C ALA A 235 7.39 -3.49 22.13
N ARG A 236 6.64 -4.59 22.04
CA ARG A 236 6.32 -5.48 23.18
C ARG A 236 6.53 -6.93 22.79
N GLY A 237 7.39 -7.63 23.52
CA GLY A 237 7.70 -9.04 23.28
C GLY A 237 9.16 -9.39 23.56
N ALA A 238 9.53 -10.65 23.30
CA ALA A 238 10.84 -11.20 23.64
C ALA A 238 12.00 -10.57 22.83
N ASP A 239 11.72 -10.04 21.64
CA ASP A 239 12.69 -9.40 20.75
C ASP A 239 12.47 -7.87 20.63
N ALA A 240 11.81 -7.24 21.62
CA ALA A 240 11.40 -5.84 21.59
C ALA A 240 12.58 -4.86 21.41
N GLY A 241 13.69 -5.05 22.13
CA GLY A 241 14.89 -4.21 22.01
C GLY A 241 15.48 -4.22 20.59
N PRO A 242 15.85 -5.40 20.06
CA PRO A 242 16.29 -5.55 18.67
C PRO A 242 15.28 -5.01 17.64
N ALA A 243 13.99 -5.21 17.87
CA ALA A 243 12.93 -4.70 17.00
C ALA A 243 12.93 -3.16 16.94
N VAL A 244 12.95 -2.48 18.09
CA VAL A 244 13.01 -1.01 18.16
C VAL A 244 14.23 -0.48 17.43
N ALA A 245 15.42 -1.05 17.68
CA ALA A 245 16.65 -0.62 17.02
C ALA A 245 16.57 -0.75 15.49
N ALA A 246 16.03 -1.86 14.98
CA ALA A 246 15.88 -2.07 13.55
C ALA A 246 14.89 -1.08 12.89
N ILE A 247 13.78 -0.77 13.57
CA ILE A 247 12.82 0.22 13.05
C ILE A 247 13.38 1.63 13.09
N VAL A 248 14.09 2.02 14.15
CA VAL A 248 14.79 3.32 14.23
C VAL A 248 15.75 3.46 13.04
N GLN A 249 16.52 2.43 12.74
CA GLN A 249 17.42 2.42 11.59
C GLN A 249 16.66 2.52 10.25
N ALA A 250 15.55 1.80 10.11
CA ALA A 250 14.71 1.86 8.90
C ALA A 250 14.11 3.26 8.69
N LEU A 251 13.65 3.91 9.76
CA LEU A 251 13.16 5.29 9.74
C LEU A 251 14.26 6.30 9.41
N GLY A 252 15.50 6.08 9.85
CA GLY A 252 16.64 6.95 9.53
C GLY A 252 17.23 6.77 8.13
N SER A 253 17.19 5.55 7.59
CA SER A 253 17.76 5.20 6.26
C SER A 253 16.80 5.39 5.09
N GLY A 254 15.49 5.38 5.32
CA GLY A 254 14.45 5.65 4.30
C GLY A 254 14.23 7.12 3.97
N VAL A 255 15.12 8.00 4.44
CA VAL A 255 15.03 9.48 4.34
C VAL A 255 15.97 10.06 3.27
N ALA A 256 16.80 9.23 2.64
CA ALA A 256 17.71 9.63 1.56
C ALA A 256 17.05 9.53 0.17
#